data_AF-I3RE76-F1
#
_entry.id   AF-I3RE76-F1
#
_cell.length_a   1.000
_cell.length_b   1.000
_cell.length_c   1.000
_cell.angle_alpha   90.00
_cell.angle_beta   90.00
_cell.angle_gamma   90.00
#
_symmetry.space_group_name_H-M   'P 1'
#
loop_
_entity.id
_entity.type
_entity.pdbx_description
1 polymer ?
#
loop_
_entity_poly.entity_id
_entity_poly.type
_entity_poly.pdbx_seq_one_letter_code
_entity_poly.pdbx_strand_id
1 'polypeptide(L)' 'MQTIIIDVKVPHDMKGEILRKLAYIIHGRIRKAKLLPPDKFGYSEIVLNLETDNPRKILSEISKLKIKTVRASSH' A
#
# COMPACT_ATOMS: atom_id res chain seq x y z
N MET A 1 0.60 19.28 2.13
CA MET A 1 0.66 17.93 2.71
C MET A 1 -0.74 17.34 2.79
N GLN A 2 -1.01 16.31 1.99
CA GLN A 2 -2.25 15.55 2.03
C GLN A 2 -1.97 14.18 2.68
N THR A 3 -2.89 13.72 3.53
CA THR A 3 -2.81 12.38 4.09
C THR A 3 -3.66 11.45 3.25
N ILE A 4 -3.04 10.40 2.70
CA ILE A 4 -3.75 9.34 1.99
C ILE A 4 -3.63 8.03 2.74
N ILE A 5 -4.75 7.32 2.82
CA ILE A 5 -4.81 5.97 3.35
C ILE A 5 -4.87 5.04 2.15
N ILE A 6 -3.93 4.10 2.08
CA ILE A 6 -3.85 3.09 1.04
C ILE A 6 -4.09 1.73 1.68
N ASP A 7 -5.19 1.10 1.28
CA ASP A 7 -5.48 -0.28 1.62
C ASP A 7 -5.12 -1.19 0.45
N VAL A 8 -4.20 -2.13 0.69
CA VAL A 8 -3.67 -3.03 -0.34
C VAL A 8 -3.81 -4.48 0.08
N LYS A 9 -4.49 -5.29 -0.75
CA LYS A 9 -4.51 -6.75 -0.60
C LYS A 9 -3.44 -7.39 -1.48
N VAL A 10 -2.50 -8.09 -0.85
CA VAL A 10 -1.38 -8.79 -1.49
C VAL A 10 -1.47 -10.30 -1.27
N PRO A 11 -1.20 -11.14 -2.27
CA PRO A 11 -1.12 -12.59 -2.07
C PRO A 11 0.04 -12.96 -1.15
N HIS A 12 -0.18 -13.90 -0.23
CA HIS A 12 0.78 -14.27 0.82
C HIS A 12 2.11 -14.80 0.25
N ASP A 13 2.06 -15.56 -0.85
CA ASP A 13 3.25 -16.07 -1.55
C ASP A 13 4.15 -14.96 -2.12
N MET A 14 3.58 -13.86 -2.62
CA MET A 14 4.35 -12.75 -3.21
C MET A 14 4.50 -11.55 -2.25
N LYS A 15 4.04 -11.69 -1.01
CA LYS A 15 4.04 -10.67 0.03
C LYS A 15 5.39 -9.95 0.15
N GLY A 16 6.48 -10.72 0.21
CA GLY A 16 7.83 -10.16 0.42
C GLY A 16 8.29 -9.25 -0.71
N GLU A 17 8.11 -9.67 -1.97
CA GLU A 17 8.51 -8.88 -3.13
C GLU A 17 7.65 -7.61 -3.27
N ILE A 18 6.34 -7.75 -3.06
CA ILE A 18 5.40 -6.63 -3.14
C ILE A 18 5.66 -5.62 -2.02
N LEU A 19 5.91 -6.08 -0.78
CA LEU A 19 6.28 -5.21 0.34
C LEU A 19 7.56 -4.43 0.05
N ARG A 20 8.58 -5.09 -0.52
CA ARG A 20 9.85 -4.42 -0.86
C ARG A 20 9.64 -3.32 -1.90
N LYS A 21 8.85 -3.59 -2.94
CA LYS A 21 8.49 -2.60 -3.97
C LYS A 21 7.66 -1.46 -3.39
N LEU A 22 6.65 -1.77 -2.57
CA LEU A 22 5.85 -0.78 -1.85
C LEU A 22 6.73 0.13 -1.00
N ALA A 23 7.60 -0.46 -0.17
CA ALA A 23 8.51 0.28 0.71
C ALA A 23 9.40 1.25 -0.06
N TYR A 24 9.86 0.88 -1.26
CA TYR A 24 10.65 1.76 -2.12
C TYR A 24 9.82 2.94 -2.68
N ILE A 25 8.59 2.68 -3.12
CA ILE A 25 7.69 3.71 -3.68
C ILE A 25 7.29 4.75 -2.62
N ILE A 26 7.06 4.29 -1.39
CA ILE A 26 6.54 5.10 -0.28
C ILE A 26 7.63 5.58 0.69
N HIS A 27 8.90 5.31 0.37
CA HIS A 27 10.05 5.65 1.20
C HIS A 27 10.07 7.14 1.55
N GLY A 28 10.21 7.47 2.84
CA GLY A 28 10.22 8.85 3.34
C GLY A 28 8.84 9.54 3.40
N ARG A 29 7.76 8.84 3.05
CA ARG A 29 6.38 9.37 3.06
C ARG A 29 5.43 8.60 3.98
N ILE A 30 5.91 7.52 4.63
CA ILE A 30 5.12 6.76 5.59
C ILE A 30 4.96 7.57 6.87
N ARG A 31 3.69 7.78 7.25
CA ARG A 31 3.34 8.24 8.59
C ARG A 31 3.01 7.06 9.51
N LYS A 32 2.31 6.05 8.97
CA LYS A 32 1.98 4.81 9.71
C LYS A 32 1.80 3.65 8.74
N ALA A 33 2.19 2.45 9.15
CA ALA A 33 1.92 1.22 8.43
C ALA A 33 1.28 0.21 9.38
N LYS A 34 0.28 -0.53 8.90
CA LYS A 34 -0.30 -1.68 9.59
C LYS A 34 -0.31 -2.85 8.64
N LEU A 35 0.28 -3.96 9.08
CA LEU A 35 0.17 -5.25 8.41
C LEU A 35 -0.91 -6.05 9.13
N LEU A 36 -1.96 -6.41 8.41
CA LEU A 36 -3.03 -7.25 8.94
C LEU A 36 -2.76 -8.72 8.62
N PRO A 37 -3.26 -9.65 9.46
CA PRO A 37 -3.14 -11.08 9.19
C PRO A 37 -3.77 -11.44 7.84
N PRO A 38 -3.30 -12.51 7.19
CA PRO A 38 -3.88 -12.95 5.94
C PRO A 38 -5.32 -13.43 6.12
N ASP A 39 -6.17 -13.09 5.15
CA ASP A 39 -7.51 -13.63 5.00
C ASP A 39 -7.49 -15.14 4.76
N LYS A 40 -8.65 -15.81 4.92
CA LYS A 40 -8.84 -17.26 4.66
C LYS A 40 -8.47 -17.69 3.23
N PHE A 41 -8.34 -16.73 2.31
CA PHE A 41 -7.93 -16.92 0.93
C PHE A 41 -6.42 -16.71 0.69
N GLY A 42 -5.62 -16.53 1.74
CA GLY A 42 -4.17 -16.31 1.64
C GLY A 42 -3.78 -14.92 1.12
N TYR A 43 -4.60 -13.90 1.35
CA TYR A 43 -4.27 -12.51 1.03
C TYR A 43 -3.97 -11.73 2.30
N SER A 44 -2.79 -11.14 2.40
CA SER A 44 -2.47 -10.19 3.47
C SER A 44 -2.96 -8.80 3.11
N GLU A 45 -3.53 -8.11 4.08
CA GLU A 45 -4.02 -6.75 3.93
C GLU A 45 -3.02 -5.78 4.56
N ILE A 46 -2.67 -4.72 3.83
CA ILE A 46 -1.66 -3.75 4.22
C ILE A 46 -2.30 -2.38 4.17
N VAL A 47 -2.38 -1.72 5.33
CA VAL A 47 -2.91 -0.37 5.47
C VAL A 47 -1.75 0.59 5.67
N LEU A 48 -1.58 1.51 4.73
CA LEU A 48 -0.50 2.50 4.73
C LEU A 48 -1.10 3.91 4.81
N ASN A 49 -0.73 4.65 5.86
CA ASN A 49 -0.98 6.08 5.92
C ASN A 49 0.26 6.80 5.41
N LEU A 50 0.10 7.48 4.29
CA LEU A 50 1.17 8.25 3.65
C LEU A 50 0.85 9.73 3.72
N GLU A 51 1.87 10.54 3.92
CA GLU A 51 1.81 11.98 3.82
C GLU A 51 2.58 12.42 2.58
N THR A 52 1.89 13.03 1.63
CA THR A 52 2.47 13.43 0.35
C THR A 52 1.75 14.64 -0.21
N ASP A 53 2.48 15.49 -0.92
CA ASP A 53 1.88 16.60 -1.66
C ASP A 53 1.33 16.14 -3.02
N ASN A 54 1.72 14.94 -3.49
CA ASN A 54 1.28 14.40 -4.78
C ASN A 54 0.78 12.95 -4.67
N PRO A 55 -0.46 12.74 -4.19
CA PRO A 55 -1.02 11.41 -4.00
C PRO A 55 -1.28 10.67 -5.32
N ARG A 56 -1.62 11.37 -6.41
CA ARG A 56 -1.88 10.77 -7.73
C ARG A 56 -0.68 9.99 -8.25
N LYS A 57 0.54 10.53 -8.08
CA LYS A 57 1.77 9.86 -8.48
C LYS A 57 1.97 8.55 -7.72
N ILE A 58 1.71 8.55 -6.41
CA ILE A 58 1.83 7.34 -5.57
C ILE A 58 0.81 6.29 -5.99
N LEU A 59 -0.44 6.68 -6.21
CA LEU A 59 -1.49 5.74 -6.65
C LEU A 59 -1.18 5.13 -8.01
N SER A 60 -0.62 5.92 -8.94
CA SER A 60 -0.19 5.41 -10.25
C SER A 60 0.94 4.38 -10.13
N GLU A 61 1.93 4.63 -9.28
CA GLU A 61 3.04 3.68 -9.04
C GLU A 61 2.56 2.40 -8.34
N ILE A 62 1.67 2.53 -7.36
CA ILE A 62 1.09 1.39 -6.64
C ILE A 62 0.18 0.56 -7.55
N SER A 63 -0.60 1.21 -8.43
CA SER A 63 -1.44 0.52 -9.42
C SER A 63 -0.63 -0.35 -10.40
N LYS A 64 0.66 -0.02 -10.63
CA LYS A 64 1.55 -0.87 -11.43
C LYS A 64 1.99 -2.15 -10.71
N LEU A 65 1.79 -2.25 -9.39
CA LEU A 65 2.06 -3.47 -8.65
C LEU A 65 0.94 -4.48 -8.89
N LYS A 66 1.28 -5.78 -8.94
CA LYS A 66 0.30 -6.88 -9.05
C LYS A 66 -0.46 -7.07 -7.73
N ILE A 67 -1.34 -6.13 -7.40
CA ILE A 67 -2.14 -6.12 -6.17
C ILE A 67 -3.62 -6.19 -6.51
N LYS A 68 -4.39 -6.87 -5.65
CA LYS A 68 -5.78 -7.24 -5.97
C LYS A 68 -6.76 -6.08 -5.80
N THR A 69 -6.46 -5.15 -4.89
CA THR A 69 -7.31 -4.00 -4.59
C THR A 69 -6.45 -2.88 -4.03
N VAL A 70 -6.72 -1.66 -4.48
CA VAL A 70 -6.18 -0.42 -3.92
C VAL A 70 -7.36 0.45 -3.57
N ARG A 71 -7.57 0.73 -2.28
CA ARG A 71 -8.48 1.79 -1.85
C ARG A 71 -7.66 2.96 -1.36
N ALA A 72 -7.86 4.10 -2.01
CA ALA A 72 -7.25 5.36 -1.64
C ALA A 72 -8.32 6.26 -1.06
N SER A 73 -8.17 6.66 0.19
CA SER A 73 -9.01 7.68 0.83
C SER A 73 -8.14 8.86 1.18
N SER A 74 -8.45 10.02 0.60
CA SER A 74 -7.85 11.30 0.95
C SER A 74 -8.76 11.99 1.98
N HIS A 75 -8.20 12.39 3.11
CA HIS A 75 -8.85 13.32 4.06
C HIS A 75 -8.17 14.69 3.96
#